data_AF-A0A6N2LQ46-F1
#
_entry.id   AF-A0A6N2LQ46-F1
#
_cell.length_a   1.000
_cell.length_b   1.000
_cell.length_c   1.000
_cell.angle_alpha   90.00
_cell.angle_beta   90.00
_cell.angle_gamma   90.00
#
_symmetry.space_group_name_H-M   'P 1'
#
loop_
_entity.id
_entity.type
_entity.pdbx_description
1 polymer ?
#
loop_
_entity_poly.entity_id
_entity_poly.type
_entity_poly.pdbx_seq_one_letter_code
_entity_poly.pdbx_strand_id
1 'polypeptide(L)'
;KSHRPPALYRLDLPQNDDIDFGARHLTKHKWENPTFCTYINPPSPHTEHIIKPQPIFLASSSSLSGCNLFLLLLQKEMASLHVRFVLKVFLLVSLFQISFAARKLSELVQDQPQLLHYHKGALLYGKTSVNLIWYGKFKLSQRAIISDFFTSLSASPSSLENTQPSVTKWWETTEKYYDLTSKKNALSLTLGKQLVDEKYSLGKSLTNKQIVELASRGEQKDAVSVVLTSSDVTVEGFCLSKCGSHGSALGSKSGGAKGKSYRFAYIWVGNSETQCPGYCAWPFHQPIYGPQNPPLIAPNNDAGLDGMVINLASLLAGTATNPFGNGYFQGPEEAPLEAASTCTGIYGKGAYPGYAGNLLVDSTTGASYNAHGNNGRKFLLPALYDPSTSACSTLFRPSQRAIVSDFIASLSSRKPTKAQPSVATWWKATEKYYNLVKTKNTSPLLLSVGAQIVQLASKGGQKDAVNVVLTSSDVAVEGFCSSKCGTHGSSVSAQKINGKRSKFAYIWVGNSETQCPGQCAWPFHQPIYGPQNAPVVAPNNDVGLDGMVINLAGLLAGTATNPFENGYFQGPKEAPLEAASACPGVYAKGAYPGYAGDLLVDSTTGASYNAHGVNGRKYFTTV
;
A
#
# COMPACT_ATOMS: atom_id res chain seq x y z
N LYS A 1 24.72 -2.83 51.93
CA LYS A 1 23.57 -3.46 52.64
C LYS A 1 22.80 -2.36 53.35
N SER A 2 21.56 -2.17 52.89
CA SER A 2 20.41 -1.39 53.43
C SER A 2 20.57 -0.56 54.71
N HIS A 3 20.21 0.72 54.63
CA HIS A 3 19.54 1.48 55.68
C HIS A 3 18.39 2.29 55.05
N ARG A 4 17.15 2.08 55.54
CA ARG A 4 16.03 3.04 55.45
C ARG A 4 16.32 4.21 56.40
N PRO A 5 15.69 5.41 56.23
CA PRO A 5 14.46 5.74 56.98
C PRO A 5 13.54 6.74 56.18
N PRO A 6 12.49 7.41 56.73
CA PRO A 6 11.18 7.54 56.09
C PRO A 6 10.68 9.01 55.93
N ALA A 7 9.38 9.14 55.61
CA ALA A 7 8.45 10.24 55.96
C ALA A 7 8.47 11.55 55.16
N LEU A 8 7.49 11.62 54.24
CA LEU A 8 6.47 12.66 54.03
C LEU A 8 6.64 14.01 54.77
N TYR A 9 6.82 15.07 53.97
CA TYR A 9 6.50 16.44 54.35
C TYR A 9 5.08 16.82 53.90
N ARG A 10 4.36 17.42 54.84
CA ARG A 10 3.04 18.06 54.73
C ARG A 10 3.27 19.53 54.41
N LEU A 11 2.55 20.11 53.45
CA LEU A 11 2.40 21.56 53.31
C LEU A 11 1.03 21.88 52.69
N ASP A 12 0.21 22.39 53.60
CA ASP A 12 -1.05 23.15 53.57
C ASP A 12 -1.59 23.72 52.24
N LEU A 13 -2.91 23.53 52.07
CA LEU A 13 -3.82 24.36 51.28
C LEU A 13 -4.62 25.26 52.24
N PRO A 14 -4.93 26.52 51.90
CA PRO A 14 -5.95 27.29 52.60
C PRO A 14 -7.36 27.01 52.04
N GLN A 15 -8.30 26.98 52.99
CA GLN A 15 -9.75 26.91 52.85
C GLN A 15 -10.34 28.10 52.08
N ASN A 16 -11.53 27.89 51.50
CA ASN A 16 -12.65 28.84 51.64
C ASN A 16 -14.00 28.14 51.45
N ASP A 17 -14.75 28.12 52.55
CA ASP A 17 -16.18 28.44 52.74
C ASP A 17 -17.29 27.56 52.11
N ASP A 18 -17.82 26.72 53.00
CA ASP A 18 -19.23 26.51 53.37
C ASP A 18 -20.33 27.14 52.50
N ILE A 19 -21.22 26.30 51.95
CA ILE A 19 -22.68 26.51 52.01
C ILE A 19 -23.40 25.17 52.28
N ASP A 20 -24.34 25.27 53.20
CA ASP A 20 -25.05 24.28 54.02
C ASP A 20 -26.03 23.33 53.28
N PHE A 21 -26.23 22.15 53.88
CA PHE A 21 -27.12 21.07 53.45
C PHE A 21 -28.50 21.18 54.14
N GLY A 22 -29.55 21.43 53.35
CA GLY A 22 -30.94 21.26 53.79
C GLY A 22 -31.52 19.90 53.36
N ALA A 23 -31.58 18.94 54.29
CA ALA A 23 -32.21 17.63 54.08
C ALA A 23 -33.75 17.68 54.22
N ARG A 24 -34.49 17.13 53.25
CA ARG A 24 -35.82 16.52 53.49
C ARG A 24 -35.99 15.24 52.67
N HIS A 25 -36.32 14.17 53.38
CA HIS A 25 -36.72 12.86 52.89
C HIS A 25 -37.90 12.91 51.92
N LEU A 26 -37.78 12.24 50.77
CA LEU A 26 -38.89 11.57 50.07
C LEU A 26 -38.37 10.33 49.32
N THR A 27 -39.11 9.24 49.47
CA THR A 27 -38.83 7.87 49.02
C THR A 27 -39.16 7.61 47.54
N LYS A 28 -38.50 6.58 46.97
CA LYS A 28 -38.85 5.69 45.83
C LYS A 28 -38.48 6.11 44.39
N HIS A 29 -37.69 5.21 43.79
CA HIS A 29 -37.56 4.82 42.37
C HIS A 29 -37.38 5.91 41.30
N LYS A 30 -36.14 6.03 40.76
CA LYS A 30 -35.91 6.11 39.31
C LYS A 30 -34.44 5.94 38.95
N TRP A 31 -34.22 5.30 37.81
CA TRP A 31 -32.95 5.09 37.14
C TRP A 31 -32.30 6.44 36.78
N GLU A 32 -30.99 6.56 36.99
CA GLU A 32 -30.21 7.71 36.52
C GLU A 32 -29.93 7.59 35.00
N ASN A 33 -30.24 8.67 34.29
CA ASN A 33 -29.94 8.88 32.88
C ASN A 33 -28.43 9.06 32.65
N PRO A 34 -27.87 8.57 31.54
CA PRO A 34 -26.58 9.04 31.03
C PRO A 34 -26.70 10.44 30.41
N THR A 35 -25.59 11.16 30.50
CA THR A 35 -25.29 12.54 30.13
C THR A 35 -25.84 12.96 28.75
N PHE A 36 -26.59 14.07 28.70
CA PHE A 36 -27.03 14.73 27.47
C PHE A 36 -25.93 15.64 26.90
N CYS A 37 -25.62 15.52 25.61
CA CYS A 37 -24.76 16.45 24.87
C CYS A 37 -25.60 17.50 24.14
N THR A 38 -25.35 18.78 24.40
CA THR A 38 -25.95 19.96 23.72
C THR A 38 -25.03 20.49 22.60
N TYR A 39 -25.62 20.81 21.44
CA TYR A 39 -24.98 21.43 20.27
C TYR A 39 -24.77 22.94 20.45
N ILE A 40 -23.61 23.47 20.03
CA ILE A 40 -23.30 24.92 19.97
C ILE A 40 -22.85 25.27 18.55
N ASN A 41 -23.47 26.28 17.92
CA ASN A 41 -23.10 26.84 16.61
C ASN A 41 -22.10 28.01 16.73
N PRO A 42 -21.15 28.19 15.78
CA PRO A 42 -20.24 29.34 15.75
C PRO A 42 -20.75 30.50 14.84
N PRO A 43 -20.32 31.77 15.07
CA PRO A 43 -20.77 32.95 14.34
C PRO A 43 -19.89 33.31 13.12
N SER A 44 -20.48 34.07 12.18
CA SER A 44 -19.89 34.60 10.94
C SER A 44 -19.07 35.89 11.15
N PRO A 45 -18.15 36.25 10.23
CA PRO A 45 -17.56 37.59 10.18
C PRO A 45 -18.03 38.45 8.99
N HIS A 46 -17.91 39.76 9.21
CA HIS A 46 -18.40 40.90 8.44
C HIS A 46 -17.55 41.31 7.22
N THR A 47 -18.19 42.16 6.40
CA THR A 47 -17.88 42.79 5.11
C THR A 47 -16.84 43.92 5.15
N GLU A 48 -16.06 44.10 4.07
CA GLU A 48 -15.33 45.33 3.72
C GLU A 48 -15.48 45.69 2.22
N HIS A 49 -15.36 46.98 1.88
CA HIS A 49 -15.88 47.66 0.67
C HIS A 49 -14.78 48.43 -0.13
N ILE A 50 -14.82 48.30 -1.47
CA ILE A 50 -14.59 49.30 -2.59
C ILE A 50 -13.12 49.84 -2.75
N ILE A 51 -12.45 49.98 -3.93
CA ILE A 51 -12.71 50.82 -5.13
C ILE A 51 -11.84 50.39 -6.35
N LYS A 52 -12.39 50.54 -7.58
CA LYS A 52 -11.69 50.46 -8.89
C LYS A 52 -11.69 51.84 -9.61
N PRO A 53 -10.76 52.11 -10.56
CA PRO A 53 -10.48 53.45 -11.13
C PRO A 53 -11.08 53.69 -12.54
N GLN A 54 -11.07 54.96 -12.99
CA GLN A 54 -11.28 55.37 -14.39
C GLN A 54 -10.25 56.42 -14.87
N PRO A 55 -9.97 56.53 -16.20
CA PRO A 55 -8.84 57.27 -16.76
C PRO A 55 -9.23 58.55 -17.55
N ILE A 56 -8.24 59.41 -17.82
CA ILE A 56 -8.34 60.56 -18.75
C ILE A 56 -7.10 60.58 -19.67
N PHE A 57 -7.31 60.90 -20.95
CA PHE A 57 -6.33 60.96 -22.06
C PHE A 57 -6.22 62.39 -22.64
N LEU A 58 -5.19 62.59 -23.49
CA LEU A 58 -4.91 63.64 -24.51
C LEU A 58 -3.74 64.59 -24.15
N ALA A 59 -2.56 64.49 -24.81
CA ALA A 59 -2.15 65.02 -26.14
C ALA A 59 -1.81 66.54 -26.08
N SER A 60 -0.82 67.17 -26.72
CA SER A 60 0.29 66.85 -27.66
C SER A 60 1.11 68.14 -27.90
N SER A 61 2.21 68.05 -28.69
CA SER A 61 2.99 69.13 -29.38
C SER A 61 4.05 69.89 -28.53
N SER A 62 5.22 70.33 -29.02
CA SER A 62 6.05 70.10 -30.22
C SER A 62 7.32 70.99 -30.12
N SER A 63 8.47 70.53 -30.64
CA SER A 63 9.48 71.28 -31.42
C SER A 63 10.96 71.04 -31.03
N LEU A 64 11.77 70.92 -32.09
CA LEU A 64 13.17 70.49 -32.16
C LEU A 64 14.13 71.68 -31.96
N SER A 65 15.36 71.41 -31.48
CA SER A 65 16.61 71.60 -32.26
C SER A 65 17.84 71.72 -31.34
N GLY A 66 18.53 70.60 -31.14
CA GLY A 66 19.85 70.49 -30.48
C GLY A 66 20.46 69.10 -30.60
N CYS A 67 19.96 68.30 -31.55
CA CYS A 67 19.77 66.86 -31.37
C CYS A 67 20.63 66.00 -32.31
N ASN A 68 21.89 66.34 -32.59
CA ASN A 68 22.71 65.45 -33.44
C ASN A 68 24.02 64.95 -32.82
N LEU A 69 24.62 65.67 -31.86
CA LEU A 69 25.80 65.14 -31.15
C LEU A 69 25.45 64.47 -29.81
N PHE A 70 24.42 64.99 -29.12
CA PHE A 70 23.85 64.36 -27.92
C PHE A 70 23.07 63.07 -28.28
N LEU A 71 22.46 63.01 -29.47
CA LEU A 71 21.71 61.83 -29.94
C LEU A 71 22.63 60.63 -30.25
N LEU A 72 23.87 60.85 -30.69
CA LEU A 72 24.85 59.76 -30.94
C LEU A 72 25.43 59.18 -29.63
N LEU A 73 25.67 60.02 -28.62
CA LEU A 73 26.10 59.57 -27.28
C LEU A 73 24.93 58.92 -26.51
N LEU A 74 23.73 59.49 -26.60
CA LEU A 74 22.51 58.85 -26.09
C LEU A 74 22.20 57.56 -26.84
N GLN A 75 22.41 57.43 -28.16
CA GLN A 75 22.20 56.17 -28.87
C GLN A 75 23.13 55.06 -28.39
N LYS A 76 24.40 55.38 -28.05
CA LYS A 76 25.34 54.39 -27.50
C LYS A 76 25.00 54.00 -26.06
N GLU A 77 24.65 54.96 -25.20
CA GLU A 77 24.21 54.65 -23.84
C GLU A 77 22.85 53.95 -23.80
N MET A 78 21.89 54.39 -24.60
CA MET A 78 20.59 53.76 -24.77
C MET A 78 20.76 52.36 -25.35
N ALA A 79 21.61 52.13 -26.35
CA ALA A 79 21.88 50.78 -26.85
C ALA A 79 22.53 49.89 -25.79
N SER A 80 23.47 50.41 -24.99
CA SER A 80 24.05 49.66 -23.86
C SER A 80 23.02 49.35 -22.78
N LEU A 81 22.13 50.30 -22.48
CA LEU A 81 21.04 50.15 -21.53
C LEU A 81 19.99 49.14 -22.05
N HIS A 82 19.68 49.18 -23.35
CA HIS A 82 18.79 48.22 -24.00
C HIS A 82 19.40 46.82 -24.01
N VAL A 83 20.70 46.66 -24.30
CA VAL A 83 21.36 45.35 -24.24
C VAL A 83 21.39 44.81 -22.80
N ARG A 84 21.70 45.64 -21.79
CA ARG A 84 21.65 45.25 -20.38
C ARG A 84 20.24 44.93 -19.91
N PHE A 85 19.24 45.67 -20.37
CA PHE A 85 17.83 45.43 -20.05
C PHE A 85 17.34 44.14 -20.71
N VAL A 86 17.63 43.92 -21.99
CA VAL A 86 17.30 42.67 -22.71
C VAL A 86 18.02 41.48 -22.06
N LEU A 87 19.28 41.61 -21.65
CA LEU A 87 19.99 40.53 -20.96
C LEU A 87 19.35 40.22 -19.60
N LYS A 88 18.98 41.24 -18.81
CA LYS A 88 18.29 41.05 -17.52
C LYS A 88 16.89 40.46 -17.70
N VAL A 89 16.14 40.90 -18.70
CA VAL A 89 14.83 40.33 -19.07
C VAL A 89 15.00 38.89 -19.52
N PHE A 90 16.01 38.57 -20.34
CA PHE A 90 16.31 37.20 -20.76
C PHE A 90 16.65 36.32 -19.56
N LEU A 91 17.48 36.80 -18.63
CA LEU A 91 17.84 36.08 -17.40
C LEU A 91 16.63 35.88 -16.46
N LEU A 92 15.78 36.90 -16.32
CA LEU A 92 14.51 36.80 -15.60
C LEU A 92 13.55 35.81 -16.26
N VAL A 93 13.42 35.83 -17.58
CA VAL A 93 12.60 34.88 -18.34
C VAL A 93 13.19 33.47 -18.22
N SER A 94 14.51 33.28 -18.28
CA SER A 94 15.15 31.99 -18.07
C SER A 94 14.92 31.46 -16.65
N LEU A 95 15.06 32.29 -15.62
CA LEU A 95 14.76 31.92 -14.23
C LEU A 95 13.27 31.61 -14.02
N PHE A 96 12.39 32.34 -14.71
CA PHE A 96 10.95 32.09 -14.69
C PHE A 96 10.61 30.79 -15.41
N GLN A 97 11.25 30.47 -16.54
CA GLN A 97 11.11 29.19 -17.25
C GLN A 97 11.63 28.02 -16.42
N ILE A 98 12.74 28.17 -15.70
CA ILE A 98 13.24 27.15 -14.75
C ILE A 98 12.25 26.97 -13.59
N SER A 99 11.64 28.05 -13.10
CA SER A 99 10.61 28.01 -12.04
C SER A 99 9.29 27.39 -12.52
N PHE A 100 8.90 27.62 -13.78
CA PHE A 100 7.74 26.99 -14.42
C PHE A 100 7.99 25.51 -14.75
N ALA A 101 9.21 25.14 -15.17
CA ALA A 101 9.61 23.75 -15.36
C ALA A 101 9.62 22.98 -14.03
N ALA A 102 10.07 23.62 -12.93
CA ALA A 102 10.00 23.05 -11.58
C ALA A 102 8.54 22.92 -11.09
N ARG A 103 7.65 23.87 -11.43
CA ARG A 103 6.21 23.78 -11.10
C ARG A 103 5.48 22.71 -11.93
N LYS A 104 5.91 22.41 -13.16
CA LYS A 104 5.36 21.31 -13.96
C LYS A 104 5.69 19.91 -13.40
N LEU A 105 6.66 19.80 -12.49
CA LEU A 105 6.98 18.56 -11.79
C LEU A 105 6.08 18.30 -10.55
N SER A 106 5.29 19.29 -10.12
CA SER A 106 4.28 19.16 -9.06
C SER A 106 2.84 19.23 -9.57
N GLU A 107 2.64 19.25 -10.89
CA GLU A 107 1.31 19.01 -11.44
C GLU A 107 0.98 17.54 -11.19
N LEU A 108 -0.07 17.30 -10.40
CA LEU A 108 -0.65 15.99 -10.15
C LEU A 108 -0.94 15.38 -11.52
N VAL A 109 -0.03 14.52 -12.02
CA VAL A 109 -0.26 13.78 -13.27
C VAL A 109 -1.57 13.06 -13.07
N GLN A 110 -2.57 13.53 -13.80
CA GLN A 110 -3.85 12.86 -13.90
C GLN A 110 -3.50 11.45 -14.41
N ASP A 111 -3.69 10.44 -13.56
CA ASP A 111 -3.33 9.04 -13.80
C ASP A 111 -4.03 8.60 -15.10
N GLN A 112 -3.39 8.79 -16.25
CA GLN A 112 -3.78 8.04 -17.43
C GLN A 112 -3.52 6.59 -17.06
N PRO A 113 -4.48 5.68 -17.28
CA PRO A 113 -4.24 4.26 -17.03
C PRO A 113 -2.99 3.86 -17.81
N GLN A 114 -1.89 3.60 -17.10
CA GLN A 114 -0.59 3.27 -17.67
C GLN A 114 -0.64 1.90 -18.30
N LEU A 115 -1.27 1.80 -19.47
CA LEU A 115 -1.48 0.51 -20.10
C LEU A 115 -0.19 0.03 -20.75
N LEU A 116 0.44 -0.98 -20.15
CA LEU A 116 1.49 -1.74 -20.83
C LEU A 116 0.91 -2.41 -22.09
N HIS A 117 1.35 -1.95 -23.25
CA HIS A 117 0.91 -2.49 -24.53
C HIS A 117 1.74 -3.71 -24.92
N TYR A 118 1.08 -4.71 -25.50
CA TYR A 118 1.76 -5.85 -26.10
C TYR A 118 2.06 -5.58 -27.57
N HIS A 119 3.34 -5.55 -27.92
CA HIS A 119 3.83 -5.24 -29.26
C HIS A 119 4.05 -6.49 -30.13
N LYS A 120 3.41 -7.61 -29.76
CA LYS A 120 3.38 -8.89 -30.50
C LYS A 120 4.74 -9.58 -30.67
N GLY A 121 5.76 -9.14 -29.94
CA GLY A 121 7.07 -9.79 -29.88
C GLY A 121 7.11 -11.03 -29.00
N ALA A 122 8.26 -11.68 -28.96
CA ALA A 122 8.40 -12.92 -28.19
C ALA A 122 8.60 -12.63 -26.70
N LEU A 123 7.85 -13.33 -25.85
CA LEU A 123 8.11 -13.49 -24.42
C LEU A 123 8.99 -14.73 -24.17
N LEU A 124 9.66 -14.81 -23.03
CA LEU A 124 10.28 -16.06 -22.57
C LEU A 124 9.19 -17.00 -22.06
N TYR A 125 9.23 -18.29 -22.41
CA TYR A 125 8.19 -19.25 -22.01
C TYR A 125 8.76 -20.64 -21.79
N GLY A 126 8.02 -21.50 -21.08
CA GLY A 126 8.46 -22.86 -20.80
C GLY A 126 9.61 -22.92 -19.80
N LYS A 127 10.37 -24.03 -19.82
CA LYS A 127 11.50 -24.24 -18.90
C LYS A 127 12.72 -23.49 -19.41
N THR A 128 13.19 -22.50 -18.65
CA THR A 128 14.35 -21.68 -18.99
C THR A 128 15.35 -21.69 -17.83
N SER A 129 16.63 -21.94 -18.10
CA SER A 129 17.67 -21.88 -17.08
C SER A 129 18.20 -20.46 -16.88
N VAL A 130 18.63 -20.11 -15.67
CA VAL A 130 19.31 -18.85 -15.36
C VAL A 130 20.76 -19.13 -15.03
N ASN A 131 21.68 -18.70 -15.89
CA ASN A 131 23.11 -18.85 -15.65
C ASN A 131 23.64 -17.60 -14.96
N LEU A 132 24.38 -17.75 -13.87
CA LEU A 132 24.99 -16.64 -13.14
C LEU A 132 26.47 -16.51 -13.53
N ILE A 133 26.89 -15.34 -13.96
CA ILE A 133 28.28 -15.00 -14.27
C ILE A 133 28.75 -13.97 -13.23
N TRP A 134 29.50 -14.44 -12.24
CA TRP A 134 30.09 -13.66 -11.16
C TRP A 134 31.41 -13.05 -11.61
N TYR A 135 31.45 -11.74 -11.83
CA TYR A 135 32.63 -11.03 -12.30
C TYR A 135 33.23 -10.17 -11.18
N GLY A 136 34.41 -10.55 -10.72
CA GLY A 136 35.11 -9.95 -9.59
C GLY A 136 34.90 -10.70 -8.26
N LYS A 137 35.23 -10.05 -7.15
CA LYS A 137 35.33 -10.71 -5.84
C LYS A 137 34.01 -10.62 -5.06
N PHE A 138 33.29 -11.72 -5.01
CA PHE A 138 32.08 -11.87 -4.17
C PHE A 138 32.35 -12.82 -3.00
N LYS A 139 31.93 -12.44 -1.79
CA LYS A 139 31.93 -13.35 -0.64
C LYS A 139 30.99 -14.53 -0.90
N LEU A 140 31.25 -15.68 -0.26
CA LEU A 140 30.34 -16.83 -0.33
C LEU A 140 28.92 -16.47 0.15
N SER A 141 28.82 -15.66 1.21
CA SER A 141 27.53 -15.16 1.71
C SER A 141 26.79 -14.31 0.68
N GLN A 142 27.50 -13.44 -0.05
CA GLN A 142 26.92 -12.61 -1.11
C GLN A 142 26.42 -13.46 -2.28
N ARG A 143 27.18 -14.49 -2.66
CA ARG A 143 26.76 -15.43 -3.70
C ARG A 143 25.51 -16.24 -3.32
N ALA A 144 25.42 -16.61 -2.05
CA ALA A 144 24.26 -17.30 -1.51
C ALA A 144 22.99 -16.44 -1.61
N ILE A 145 23.04 -15.14 -1.27
CA ILE A 145 21.87 -14.25 -1.33
C ILE A 145 21.21 -14.27 -2.72
N ILE A 146 21.97 -14.08 -3.79
CA ILE A 146 21.42 -14.07 -5.17
C ILE A 146 21.01 -15.47 -5.62
N SER A 147 21.80 -16.51 -5.29
CA SER A 147 21.44 -17.90 -5.66
C SER A 147 20.14 -18.33 -4.97
N ASP A 148 19.98 -17.97 -3.69
CA ASP A 148 18.77 -18.22 -2.90
C ASP A 148 17.58 -17.48 -3.52
N PHE A 149 17.74 -16.23 -3.96
CA PHE A 149 16.68 -15.50 -4.68
C PHE A 149 16.18 -16.27 -5.91
N PHE A 150 17.08 -16.72 -6.80
CA PHE A 150 16.69 -17.45 -8.01
C PHE A 150 16.06 -18.82 -7.70
N THR A 151 16.58 -19.56 -6.70
CA THR A 151 15.94 -20.82 -6.30
C THR A 151 14.58 -20.61 -5.64
N SER A 152 14.33 -19.44 -5.07
CA SER A 152 13.03 -19.08 -4.46
C SER A 152 11.93 -18.81 -5.49
N LEU A 153 12.27 -18.56 -6.76
CA LEU A 153 11.28 -18.35 -7.83
C LEU A 153 10.43 -19.59 -8.12
N SER A 154 10.97 -20.78 -7.83
CA SER A 154 10.35 -22.08 -8.13
C SER A 154 10.20 -22.95 -6.88
N ALA A 155 10.13 -22.35 -5.68
CA ALA A 155 9.98 -23.07 -4.42
C ALA A 155 8.61 -23.77 -4.35
N SER A 156 8.58 -24.96 -3.73
CA SER A 156 7.34 -25.72 -3.61
C SER A 156 6.38 -25.04 -2.61
N PRO A 157 5.07 -24.96 -2.88
CA PRO A 157 4.09 -24.38 -1.97
C PRO A 157 4.13 -24.99 -0.57
N SER A 158 4.40 -26.30 -0.46
CA SER A 158 4.41 -27.04 0.82
C SER A 158 5.52 -26.64 1.78
N SER A 159 6.65 -26.09 1.30
CA SER A 159 7.73 -25.59 2.16
C SER A 159 7.48 -24.18 2.72
N LEU A 160 6.48 -23.46 2.21
CA LEU A 160 6.20 -22.05 2.52
C LEU A 160 4.72 -21.79 2.90
N GLU A 161 3.95 -22.85 3.19
CA GLU A 161 2.50 -22.81 3.45
C GLU A 161 2.10 -21.82 4.58
N ASN A 162 3.02 -21.47 5.48
CA ASN A 162 2.78 -20.52 6.59
C ASN A 162 3.57 -19.20 6.48
N THR A 163 4.34 -18.95 5.42
CA THR A 163 5.24 -17.79 5.28
C THR A 163 4.91 -16.96 4.04
N GLN A 164 3.65 -16.57 3.91
CA GLN A 164 3.24 -15.54 2.95
C GLN A 164 3.59 -14.16 3.51
N PRO A 165 3.98 -13.19 2.67
CA PRO A 165 4.21 -13.26 1.22
C PRO A 165 5.54 -13.93 0.82
N SER A 166 5.62 -14.56 -0.36
CA SER A 166 6.83 -15.27 -0.85
C SER A 166 7.34 -14.81 -2.22
N VAL A 167 8.62 -15.08 -2.53
CA VAL A 167 9.24 -14.79 -3.84
C VAL A 167 8.53 -15.52 -4.98
N THR A 168 8.13 -16.78 -4.77
CA THR A 168 7.35 -17.56 -5.76
C THR A 168 6.03 -16.86 -6.07
N LYS A 169 5.33 -16.38 -5.03
CA LYS A 169 4.04 -15.71 -5.21
C LYS A 169 4.17 -14.38 -5.95
N TRP A 170 5.26 -13.67 -5.73
CA TRP A 170 5.60 -12.48 -6.52
C TRP A 170 5.79 -12.83 -7.99
N TRP A 171 6.58 -13.86 -8.26
CA TRP A 171 6.91 -14.30 -9.62
C TRP A 171 5.68 -14.76 -10.41
N GLU A 172 4.71 -15.42 -9.76
CA GLU A 172 3.42 -15.81 -10.36
C GLU A 172 2.66 -14.62 -11.00
N THR A 173 2.92 -13.38 -10.57
CA THR A 173 2.31 -12.20 -11.20
C THR A 173 2.67 -12.08 -12.68
N THR A 174 3.87 -12.56 -13.07
CA THR A 174 4.31 -12.57 -14.48
C THR A 174 3.44 -13.51 -15.33
N GLU A 175 2.80 -14.53 -14.76
CA GLU A 175 1.95 -15.49 -15.48
C GLU A 175 0.76 -14.79 -16.15
N LYS A 176 0.24 -13.73 -15.53
CA LYS A 176 -0.90 -12.94 -16.04
C LYS A 176 -0.63 -12.32 -17.42
N TYR A 177 0.64 -12.05 -17.74
CA TYR A 177 1.00 -11.53 -19.06
C TYR A 177 0.85 -12.60 -20.14
N TYR A 178 1.05 -13.88 -19.81
CA TYR A 178 0.94 -14.99 -20.75
C TYR A 178 -0.51 -15.34 -21.05
N ASP A 179 -1.40 -15.23 -20.06
CA ASP A 179 -2.85 -15.45 -20.22
C ASP A 179 -3.49 -14.53 -21.25
N LEU A 180 -2.91 -13.34 -21.44
CA LEU A 180 -3.33 -12.35 -22.45
C LEU A 180 -2.76 -12.62 -23.85
N THR A 181 -1.92 -13.65 -23.99
CA THR A 181 -1.35 -14.07 -25.27
C THR A 181 -1.93 -15.42 -25.71
N SER A 182 -1.71 -15.80 -26.97
CA SER A 182 -2.11 -17.12 -27.49
C SER A 182 -1.24 -18.28 -26.96
N LYS A 183 -0.19 -18.01 -26.17
CA LYS A 183 0.73 -19.02 -25.63
C LYS A 183 0.30 -19.42 -24.22
N LYS A 184 0.06 -20.73 -24.02
CA LYS A 184 -0.45 -21.28 -22.76
C LYS A 184 0.62 -21.73 -21.75
N ASN A 185 1.90 -21.70 -22.11
CA ASN A 185 2.96 -22.19 -21.24
C ASN A 185 3.65 -21.01 -20.55
N ALA A 186 3.33 -20.81 -19.26
CA ALA A 186 4.03 -19.84 -18.42
C ALA A 186 5.53 -20.17 -18.31
N LEU A 187 6.32 -19.16 -17.93
CA LEU A 187 7.76 -19.27 -17.75
C LEU A 187 8.09 -19.95 -16.41
N SER A 188 8.84 -21.04 -16.48
CA SER A 188 9.41 -21.70 -15.31
C SER A 188 10.93 -21.52 -15.32
N LEU A 189 11.45 -20.83 -14.31
CA LEU A 189 12.87 -20.54 -14.17
C LEU A 189 13.55 -21.55 -13.24
N THR A 190 14.72 -22.03 -13.65
CA THR A 190 15.59 -22.84 -12.79
C THR A 190 16.99 -22.26 -12.74
N LEU A 191 17.65 -22.37 -11.59
CA LEU A 191 19.05 -21.97 -11.49
C LEU A 191 19.92 -22.93 -12.31
N GLY A 192 20.68 -22.37 -13.26
CA GLY A 192 21.59 -23.08 -14.16
C GLY A 192 23.04 -23.03 -13.69
N LYS A 193 23.96 -22.91 -14.64
CA LYS A 193 25.41 -22.87 -14.37
C LYS A 193 25.81 -21.58 -13.68
N GLN A 194 26.80 -21.68 -12.79
CA GLN A 194 27.45 -20.51 -12.21
C GLN A 194 28.91 -20.44 -12.66
N LEU A 195 29.28 -19.34 -13.29
CA LEU A 195 30.64 -19.04 -13.75
C LEU A 195 31.22 -17.98 -12.83
N VAL A 196 32.46 -18.18 -12.35
CA VAL A 196 33.11 -17.24 -11.44
C VAL A 196 34.43 -16.77 -12.04
N ASP A 197 34.58 -15.46 -12.16
CA ASP A 197 35.76 -14.77 -12.68
C ASP A 197 36.28 -13.76 -11.65
N GLU A 198 36.95 -14.26 -10.61
CA GLU A 198 37.55 -13.43 -9.56
C GLU A 198 38.84 -12.71 -10.02
N LYS A 199 39.35 -13.06 -11.21
CA LYS A 199 40.60 -12.53 -11.78
C LYS A 199 40.39 -11.28 -12.63
N TYR A 200 39.14 -10.86 -12.83
CA TYR A 200 38.79 -9.71 -13.66
C TYR A 200 39.34 -9.86 -15.09
N SER A 201 38.97 -10.94 -15.81
CA SER A 201 39.56 -11.27 -17.13
C SER A 201 39.52 -10.15 -18.18
N LEU A 202 38.62 -9.18 -18.05
CA LEU A 202 38.45 -8.02 -18.93
C LEU A 202 38.80 -6.68 -18.26
N GLY A 203 39.44 -6.72 -17.08
CA GLY A 203 39.75 -5.56 -16.25
C GLY A 203 38.59 -5.12 -15.34
N LYS A 204 38.82 -4.08 -14.52
CA LYS A 204 37.83 -3.55 -13.57
C LYS A 204 36.91 -2.47 -14.14
N SER A 205 37.11 -2.07 -15.39
CA SER A 205 36.28 -1.10 -16.09
C SER A 205 35.73 -1.76 -17.35
N LEU A 206 34.42 -1.98 -17.39
CA LEU A 206 33.75 -2.70 -18.47
C LEU A 206 32.89 -1.78 -19.33
N THR A 207 32.97 -1.98 -20.64
CA THR A 207 32.05 -1.41 -21.63
C THR A 207 30.79 -2.27 -21.76
N ASN A 208 29.71 -1.72 -22.30
CA ASN A 208 28.50 -2.51 -22.58
C ASN A 208 28.76 -3.69 -23.53
N LYS A 209 29.73 -3.59 -24.45
CA LYS A 209 30.14 -4.70 -25.33
C LYS A 209 30.78 -5.85 -24.55
N GLN A 210 31.60 -5.54 -23.55
CA GLN A 210 32.22 -6.55 -22.69
C GLN A 210 31.21 -7.24 -21.78
N ILE A 211 30.12 -6.55 -21.37
CA ILE A 211 28.99 -7.19 -20.68
C ILE A 211 28.35 -8.28 -21.56
N VAL A 212 28.13 -7.99 -22.85
CA VAL A 212 27.60 -8.98 -23.80
C VAL A 212 28.59 -10.14 -24.00
N GLU A 213 29.90 -9.85 -24.06
CA GLU A 213 30.94 -10.89 -24.13
C GLU A 213 30.90 -11.82 -22.91
N LEU A 214 30.79 -11.26 -21.70
CA LEU A 214 30.66 -12.04 -20.47
C LEU A 214 29.37 -12.88 -20.46
N ALA A 215 28.24 -12.28 -20.86
CA ALA A 215 26.97 -12.98 -20.96
C ALA A 215 27.00 -14.14 -21.96
N SER A 216 27.75 -14.01 -23.05
CA SER A 216 27.87 -15.04 -24.09
C SER A 216 28.58 -16.32 -23.62
N ARG A 217 29.27 -16.28 -22.47
CA ARG A 217 29.92 -17.44 -21.83
C ARG A 217 28.91 -18.37 -21.16
N GLY A 218 27.71 -17.89 -20.84
CA GLY A 218 26.61 -18.71 -20.33
C GLY A 218 25.97 -19.57 -21.43
N GLU A 219 25.04 -20.44 -21.06
CA GLU A 219 24.24 -21.14 -22.06
C GLU A 219 23.32 -20.14 -22.77
N GLN A 220 23.20 -20.28 -24.08
CA GLN A 220 22.55 -19.29 -24.93
C GLN A 220 21.16 -19.76 -25.41
N LYS A 221 20.83 -21.03 -25.24
CA LYS A 221 19.57 -21.63 -25.68
C LYS A 221 18.72 -22.01 -24.47
N ASP A 222 17.43 -21.65 -24.52
CA ASP A 222 16.47 -21.90 -23.44
C ASP A 222 17.02 -21.45 -22.08
N ALA A 223 17.76 -20.33 -22.09
CA ALA A 223 18.52 -19.83 -20.97
C ALA A 223 18.63 -18.30 -20.98
N VAL A 224 18.74 -17.71 -19.79
CA VAL A 224 19.08 -16.31 -19.57
C VAL A 224 20.44 -16.24 -18.89
N SER A 225 21.34 -15.41 -19.41
CA SER A 225 22.66 -15.20 -18.80
C SER A 225 22.68 -13.92 -17.97
N VAL A 226 22.97 -14.03 -16.67
CA VAL A 226 22.97 -12.92 -15.71
C VAL A 226 24.39 -12.60 -15.30
N VAL A 227 24.91 -11.45 -15.70
CA VAL A 227 26.24 -10.94 -15.33
C VAL A 227 26.12 -10.10 -14.06
N LEU A 228 26.87 -10.48 -13.03
CA LEU A 228 26.89 -9.82 -11.71
C LEU A 228 28.30 -9.25 -11.49
N THR A 229 28.44 -7.94 -11.36
CA THR A 229 29.75 -7.29 -11.16
C THR A 229 29.95 -6.89 -9.70
N SER A 230 31.13 -7.20 -9.13
CA SER A 230 31.47 -6.86 -7.74
C SER A 230 31.55 -5.34 -7.53
N SER A 231 31.55 -4.90 -6.26
CA SER A 231 31.47 -3.47 -5.92
C SER A 231 32.66 -2.65 -6.42
N ASP A 232 33.79 -3.30 -6.67
CA ASP A 232 35.00 -2.66 -7.19
C ASP A 232 35.14 -2.69 -8.73
N VAL A 233 34.06 -2.99 -9.46
CA VAL A 233 34.01 -2.97 -10.93
C VAL A 233 33.13 -1.83 -11.41
N THR A 234 33.68 -0.98 -12.28
CA THR A 234 32.93 0.07 -12.96
C THR A 234 32.38 -0.46 -14.29
N VAL A 235 31.16 -0.05 -14.64
CA VAL A 235 30.52 -0.40 -15.91
C VAL A 235 29.95 0.86 -16.53
N GLU A 236 30.01 0.97 -17.85
CA GLU A 236 29.46 2.10 -18.61
C GLU A 236 27.99 2.40 -18.26
N GLY A 237 27.74 3.60 -17.74
CA GLY A 237 26.41 4.09 -17.32
C GLY A 237 25.97 3.63 -15.92
N PHE A 238 26.74 2.75 -15.25
CA PHE A 238 26.47 2.37 -13.87
C PHE A 238 26.51 3.60 -12.96
N CYS A 239 25.59 3.69 -12.00
CA CYS A 239 25.51 4.78 -11.04
C CYS A 239 25.21 6.18 -11.62
N LEU A 240 24.97 6.30 -12.92
CA LEU A 240 24.63 7.55 -13.60
C LEU A 240 23.20 7.52 -14.13
N SER A 241 22.90 6.51 -14.93
CA SER A 241 21.59 6.35 -15.58
C SER A 241 20.92 5.02 -15.27
N LYS A 242 21.68 4.05 -14.74
CA LYS A 242 21.19 2.69 -14.51
C LYS A 242 21.95 1.97 -13.38
N CYS A 243 21.27 1.02 -12.77
CA CYS A 243 21.81 0.08 -11.79
C CYS A 243 22.05 -1.33 -12.38
N GLY A 244 21.57 -1.53 -13.60
CA GLY A 244 21.64 -2.74 -14.38
C GLY A 244 20.95 -2.55 -15.73
N SER A 245 20.98 -3.56 -16.58
CA SER A 245 20.25 -3.57 -17.85
C SER A 245 19.94 -4.99 -18.29
N HIS A 246 18.88 -5.17 -19.06
CA HIS A 246 18.63 -6.41 -19.77
C HIS A 246 18.61 -6.17 -21.28
N GLY A 247 18.80 -7.23 -22.05
CA GLY A 247 18.80 -7.14 -23.50
C GLY A 247 19.01 -8.50 -24.15
N SER A 248 19.29 -8.48 -25.46
CA SER A 248 19.55 -9.70 -26.22
C SER A 248 20.69 -9.53 -27.22
N ALA A 249 21.39 -10.63 -27.47
CA ALA A 249 22.51 -10.67 -28.41
C ALA A 249 22.42 -11.93 -29.30
N LEU A 250 23.13 -11.92 -30.42
CA LEU A 250 23.20 -13.08 -31.31
C LEU A 250 24.06 -14.17 -30.68
N GLY A 251 23.50 -15.38 -30.59
CA GLY A 251 24.19 -16.58 -30.13
C GLY A 251 25.10 -17.17 -31.20
N SER A 252 26.01 -18.04 -30.77
CA SER A 252 26.95 -18.74 -31.64
C SER A 252 26.22 -19.71 -32.58
N LYS A 253 26.64 -19.76 -33.86
CA LYS A 253 26.07 -20.64 -34.91
C LYS A 253 26.17 -22.14 -34.60
N SER A 254 26.94 -22.55 -33.60
CA SER A 254 27.26 -23.95 -33.28
C SER A 254 26.15 -24.73 -32.54
N GLY A 255 25.01 -24.10 -32.19
CA GLY A 255 23.95 -24.74 -31.39
C GLY A 255 22.59 -24.96 -32.07
N GLY A 256 22.43 -24.58 -33.35
CA GLY A 256 21.15 -24.62 -34.06
C GLY A 256 21.14 -25.60 -35.24
N ALA A 257 20.07 -26.39 -35.37
CA ALA A 257 19.80 -27.15 -36.58
C ALA A 257 19.78 -26.21 -37.80
N LYS A 258 20.71 -26.42 -38.74
CA LYS A 258 20.81 -25.75 -40.05
C LYS A 258 20.86 -24.21 -40.00
N GLY A 259 22.02 -23.64 -39.64
CA GLY A 259 22.44 -22.30 -40.11
C GLY A 259 21.64 -21.08 -39.63
N LYS A 260 20.69 -21.23 -38.71
CA LYS A 260 19.91 -20.10 -38.15
C LYS A 260 20.63 -19.49 -36.94
N SER A 261 20.91 -18.19 -37.01
CA SER A 261 21.33 -17.39 -35.85
C SER A 261 20.15 -17.31 -34.88
N TYR A 262 20.36 -17.69 -33.62
CA TYR A 262 19.39 -17.48 -32.55
C TYR A 262 19.82 -16.30 -31.68
N ARG A 263 18.88 -15.65 -31.01
CA ARG A 263 19.17 -14.60 -30.02
C ARG A 263 19.09 -15.22 -28.63
N PHE A 264 19.97 -14.81 -27.72
CA PHE A 264 19.87 -15.14 -26.31
C PHE A 264 19.60 -13.86 -25.50
N ALA A 265 18.87 -14.01 -24.40
CA ALA A 265 18.59 -12.91 -23.48
C ALA A 265 19.65 -12.86 -22.37
N TYR A 266 19.99 -11.66 -21.92
CA TYR A 266 20.93 -11.45 -20.83
C TYR A 266 20.50 -10.31 -19.92
N ILE A 267 20.96 -10.38 -18.68
CA ILE A 267 20.80 -9.35 -17.66
C ILE A 267 22.19 -8.99 -17.13
N TRP A 268 22.40 -7.73 -16.79
CA TRP A 268 23.54 -7.28 -16.00
C TRP A 268 23.06 -6.44 -14.83
N VAL A 269 23.64 -6.68 -13.64
CA VAL A 269 23.44 -5.84 -12.44
C VAL A 269 24.78 -5.65 -11.73
N GLY A 270 25.06 -4.41 -11.31
CA GLY A 270 26.26 -4.07 -10.55
C GLY A 270 26.02 -3.92 -9.06
N ASN A 271 26.98 -4.35 -8.24
CA ASN A 271 26.97 -4.04 -6.81
C ASN A 271 27.32 -2.57 -6.58
N SER A 272 26.39 -1.80 -6.04
CA SER A 272 26.52 -0.34 -5.88
C SER A 272 27.16 0.09 -4.56
N GLU A 273 27.47 -0.84 -3.66
CA GLU A 273 27.92 -0.61 -2.28
C GLU A 273 28.97 0.51 -2.12
N THR A 274 29.95 0.58 -3.02
CA THR A 274 31.07 1.53 -2.93
C THR A 274 30.99 2.69 -3.91
N GLN A 275 30.07 2.66 -4.89
CA GLN A 275 30.01 3.63 -5.98
C GLN A 275 28.79 4.57 -5.86
N CYS A 276 27.61 4.02 -5.62
CA CYS A 276 26.37 4.79 -5.53
C CYS A 276 25.28 4.10 -4.70
N PRO A 277 25.56 3.72 -3.44
CA PRO A 277 24.59 2.97 -2.65
C PRO A 277 23.28 3.75 -2.45
N GLY A 278 23.35 5.08 -2.33
CA GLY A 278 22.17 5.96 -2.26
C GLY A 278 21.34 6.07 -3.54
N TYR A 279 21.77 5.47 -4.66
CA TYR A 279 20.98 5.43 -5.88
C TYR A 279 20.46 4.01 -6.15
N CYS A 280 21.36 3.04 -6.17
CA CYS A 280 21.05 1.67 -6.61
C CYS A 280 20.75 0.69 -5.48
N ALA A 281 20.97 1.07 -4.23
CA ALA A 281 20.60 0.28 -3.05
C ALA A 281 19.50 0.96 -2.21
N TRP A 282 18.83 1.99 -2.72
CA TRP A 282 17.62 2.51 -2.09
C TRP A 282 16.55 1.39 -2.03
N PRO A 283 15.84 1.18 -0.91
CA PRO A 283 15.76 2.04 0.29
C PRO A 283 16.73 1.69 1.44
N PHE A 284 17.75 0.85 1.21
CA PHE A 284 18.72 0.41 2.24
C PHE A 284 19.91 1.35 2.44
N HIS A 285 19.96 2.45 1.68
CA HIS A 285 20.93 3.51 1.87
C HIS A 285 20.26 4.88 1.67
N GLN A 286 20.84 5.91 2.28
CA GLN A 286 20.32 7.27 2.19
C GLN A 286 20.32 7.74 0.73
N PRO A 287 19.18 8.22 0.20
CA PRO A 287 19.08 8.60 -1.20
C PRO A 287 19.88 9.86 -1.52
N ILE A 288 20.48 9.92 -2.70
CA ILE A 288 21.28 11.09 -3.15
C ILE A 288 20.39 12.32 -3.38
N TYR A 289 19.12 12.10 -3.72
CA TYR A 289 18.13 13.15 -4.02
C TYR A 289 16.74 12.68 -3.57
N GLY A 290 15.83 13.64 -3.36
CA GLY A 290 14.49 13.38 -2.81
C GLY A 290 14.48 13.34 -1.28
N PRO A 291 13.38 12.85 -0.67
CA PRO A 291 13.23 12.84 0.79
C PRO A 291 14.33 12.07 1.50
N GLN A 292 14.95 12.69 2.51
CA GLN A 292 16.11 12.19 3.24
C GLN A 292 15.72 11.36 4.45
N ASN A 293 14.71 10.49 4.30
CA ASN A 293 14.26 9.60 5.37
C ASN A 293 15.39 8.62 5.76
N PRO A 294 15.46 8.20 7.05
CA PRO A 294 16.42 7.19 7.47
C PRO A 294 16.34 5.92 6.61
N PRO A 295 17.47 5.34 6.20
CA PRO A 295 17.49 4.12 5.40
C PRO A 295 16.81 2.96 6.12
N LEU A 296 16.17 2.08 5.37
CA LEU A 296 15.67 0.82 5.90
C LEU A 296 16.82 -0.14 6.20
N ILE A 297 16.63 -1.00 7.19
CA ILE A 297 17.59 -2.05 7.49
C ILE A 297 17.46 -3.17 6.45
N ALA A 298 18.59 -3.54 5.84
CA ALA A 298 18.66 -4.52 4.76
C ALA A 298 18.39 -5.96 5.25
N PRO A 299 17.49 -6.74 4.60
CA PRO A 299 17.02 -8.04 5.10
C PRO A 299 18.08 -9.14 5.13
N ASN A 300 19.18 -9.01 4.38
CA ASN A 300 20.27 -9.97 4.39
C ASN A 300 21.56 -9.39 5.00
N ASN A 301 21.45 -8.26 5.71
CA ASN A 301 22.58 -7.55 6.32
C ASN A 301 23.69 -7.18 5.31
N ASP A 302 23.30 -6.94 4.06
CA ASP A 302 24.20 -6.51 2.98
C ASP A 302 23.42 -5.61 2.02
N ALA A 303 23.47 -4.29 2.27
CA ALA A 303 22.70 -3.31 1.49
C ALA A 303 23.06 -3.32 0.00
N GLY A 304 24.32 -3.61 -0.35
CA GLY A 304 24.76 -3.72 -1.74
C GLY A 304 24.07 -4.88 -2.46
N LEU A 305 24.09 -6.07 -1.86
CA LEU A 305 23.46 -7.26 -2.44
C LEU A 305 21.93 -7.22 -2.37
N ASP A 306 21.36 -6.68 -1.30
CA ASP A 306 19.91 -6.47 -1.21
C ASP A 306 19.42 -5.45 -2.26
N GLY A 307 20.21 -4.42 -2.55
CA GLY A 307 20.01 -3.53 -3.69
C GLY A 307 20.15 -4.24 -5.04
N MET A 308 21.12 -5.14 -5.20
CA MET A 308 21.22 -5.96 -6.42
C MET A 308 19.99 -6.84 -6.62
N VAL A 309 19.42 -7.42 -5.57
CA VAL A 309 18.20 -8.23 -5.66
C VAL A 309 17.02 -7.40 -6.18
N ILE A 310 16.82 -6.18 -5.68
CA ILE A 310 15.78 -5.27 -6.19
C ILE A 310 15.93 -5.07 -7.71
N ASN A 311 17.14 -4.73 -8.16
CA ASN A 311 17.41 -4.46 -9.57
C ASN A 311 17.30 -5.72 -10.43
N LEU A 312 17.78 -6.86 -9.94
CA LEU A 312 17.63 -8.15 -10.61
C LEU A 312 16.17 -8.54 -10.75
N ALA A 313 15.35 -8.37 -9.69
CA ALA A 313 13.93 -8.66 -9.73
C ALA A 313 13.20 -7.81 -10.78
N SER A 314 13.48 -6.50 -10.82
CA SER A 314 12.94 -5.61 -11.84
C SER A 314 13.31 -6.02 -13.26
N LEU A 315 14.60 -6.25 -13.50
CA LEU A 315 15.12 -6.60 -14.82
C LEU A 315 14.67 -7.99 -15.26
N LEU A 316 14.56 -8.94 -14.34
CA LEU A 316 14.10 -10.30 -14.63
C LEU A 316 12.64 -10.32 -15.08
N ALA A 317 11.78 -9.52 -14.44
CA ALA A 317 10.40 -9.36 -14.89
C ALA A 317 10.34 -8.74 -16.30
N GLY A 318 11.13 -7.69 -16.55
CA GLY A 318 11.30 -7.09 -17.88
C GLY A 318 11.79 -8.11 -18.92
N THR A 319 12.79 -8.91 -18.59
CA THR A 319 13.32 -9.97 -19.47
C THR A 319 12.30 -11.07 -19.75
N ALA A 320 11.43 -11.42 -18.79
CA ALA A 320 10.38 -12.40 -19.01
C ALA A 320 9.33 -11.90 -20.02
N THR A 321 8.88 -10.64 -19.84
CA THR A 321 7.79 -10.05 -20.62
C THR A 321 8.23 -9.31 -21.89
N ASN A 322 9.51 -8.95 -21.99
CA ASN A 322 10.10 -8.19 -23.09
C ASN A 322 11.59 -8.55 -23.37
N PRO A 323 11.95 -9.82 -23.57
CA PRO A 323 13.36 -10.24 -23.74
C PRO A 323 14.08 -9.65 -24.97
N PHE A 324 13.33 -9.24 -25.99
CA PHE A 324 13.88 -8.80 -27.28
C PHE A 324 13.46 -7.38 -27.69
N GLY A 325 12.90 -6.60 -26.77
CA GLY A 325 12.53 -5.20 -27.00
C GLY A 325 11.16 -4.97 -27.68
N ASN A 326 10.43 -6.03 -28.03
CA ASN A 326 9.14 -5.95 -28.73
C ASN A 326 7.98 -6.69 -28.04
N GLY A 327 8.12 -7.03 -26.75
CA GLY A 327 7.11 -7.68 -25.91
C GLY A 327 6.13 -6.68 -25.28
N TYR A 328 6.08 -6.64 -23.95
CA TYR A 328 5.26 -5.68 -23.20
C TYR A 328 6.04 -4.45 -22.78
N PHE A 329 5.66 -3.27 -23.26
CA PHE A 329 6.19 -1.99 -22.80
C PHE A 329 5.27 -0.81 -23.14
N GLN A 330 5.52 0.33 -22.50
CA GLN A 330 4.97 1.64 -22.88
C GLN A 330 6.09 2.67 -23.02
N GLY A 331 5.81 3.78 -23.71
CA GLY A 331 6.80 4.81 -24.01
C GLY A 331 7.67 4.49 -25.22
N PRO A 332 8.72 5.28 -25.47
CA PRO A 332 9.64 5.08 -26.60
C PRO A 332 10.48 3.81 -26.42
N GLU A 333 10.84 3.15 -27.53
CA GLU A 333 11.62 1.90 -27.53
C GLU A 333 13.04 2.09 -26.92
N GLU A 334 13.56 3.32 -26.96
CA GLU A 334 14.86 3.67 -26.38
C GLU A 334 14.83 3.80 -24.85
N ALA A 335 13.64 4.00 -24.26
CA ALA A 335 13.44 4.11 -22.81
C ALA A 335 12.09 3.51 -22.38
N PRO A 336 11.89 2.20 -22.58
CA PRO A 336 10.60 1.56 -22.34
C PRO A 336 10.34 1.43 -20.84
N LEU A 337 9.09 1.74 -20.45
CA LEU A 337 8.57 1.31 -19.15
C LEU A 337 7.94 -0.08 -19.33
N GLU A 338 8.36 -1.03 -18.51
CA GLU A 338 8.04 -2.46 -18.58
C GLU A 338 7.38 -2.93 -17.27
N ALA A 339 7.18 -4.24 -17.12
CA ALA A 339 6.45 -4.85 -16.01
C ALA A 339 6.80 -4.30 -14.61
N ALA A 340 8.09 -4.12 -14.31
CA ALA A 340 8.54 -3.58 -13.04
C ALA A 340 8.88 -2.08 -13.08
N SER A 341 9.39 -1.57 -14.21
CA SER A 341 9.82 -0.15 -14.28
C SER A 341 8.66 0.83 -14.39
N THR A 342 7.47 0.38 -14.77
CA THR A 342 6.22 1.15 -14.58
C THR A 342 5.92 1.38 -13.09
N CYS A 343 6.42 0.51 -12.20
CA CYS A 343 6.13 0.52 -10.77
C CYS A 343 7.35 0.92 -9.92
N THR A 344 8.28 1.71 -10.48
CA THR A 344 9.51 2.11 -9.81
C THR A 344 9.25 2.73 -8.43
N GLY A 345 9.96 2.22 -7.43
CA GLY A 345 9.89 2.71 -6.04
C GLY A 345 8.70 2.22 -5.22
N ILE A 346 7.79 1.44 -5.82
CA ILE A 346 6.67 0.83 -5.11
C ILE A 346 7.09 -0.56 -4.64
N TYR A 347 7.28 -0.74 -3.34
CA TYR A 347 7.59 -2.06 -2.74
C TYR A 347 6.48 -2.55 -1.80
N GLY A 348 5.73 -1.64 -1.21
CA GLY A 348 4.57 -1.92 -0.37
C GLY A 348 3.41 -0.98 -0.68
N LYS A 349 2.25 -1.31 -0.14
CA LYS A 349 1.04 -0.48 -0.33
C LYS A 349 1.24 0.91 0.28
N GLY A 350 0.69 1.94 -0.36
CA GLY A 350 0.83 3.33 0.06
C GLY A 350 2.22 3.92 -0.19
N ALA A 351 3.06 3.29 -1.02
CA ALA A 351 4.33 3.86 -1.43
C ALA A 351 4.13 5.21 -2.15
N TYR A 352 5.06 6.12 -1.92
CA TYR A 352 5.15 7.43 -2.58
C TYR A 352 6.62 7.84 -2.62
N PRO A 353 7.02 8.89 -3.36
CA PRO A 353 8.42 9.30 -3.43
C PRO A 353 9.05 9.48 -2.04
N GLY A 354 10.10 8.70 -1.73
CA GLY A 354 10.78 8.70 -0.43
C GLY A 354 10.22 7.73 0.62
N TYR A 355 9.12 7.04 0.35
CA TYR A 355 8.53 6.01 1.21
C TYR A 355 8.27 4.72 0.42
N ALA A 356 8.95 3.64 0.82
CA ALA A 356 8.89 2.34 0.13
C ALA A 356 7.51 1.63 0.22
N GLY A 357 6.59 2.15 1.04
CA GLY A 357 5.29 1.54 1.32
C GLY A 357 5.28 0.74 2.61
N ASN A 358 4.12 0.15 2.94
CA ASN A 358 3.93 -0.60 4.18
C ASN A 358 4.58 -2.00 4.09
N LEU A 359 5.82 -2.11 4.57
CA LEU A 359 6.63 -3.33 4.55
C LEU A 359 6.50 -4.17 5.84
N LEU A 360 6.93 -5.43 5.76
CA LEU A 360 7.14 -6.27 6.94
C LEU A 360 8.48 -5.90 7.58
N VAL A 361 8.54 -6.04 8.91
CA VAL A 361 9.75 -5.78 9.70
C VAL A 361 10.11 -7.04 10.47
N ASP A 362 11.37 -7.48 10.35
CA ASP A 362 11.92 -8.56 11.16
C ASP A 362 12.03 -8.09 12.62
N SER A 363 11.37 -8.79 13.54
CA SER A 363 11.33 -8.41 14.96
C SER A 363 12.68 -8.53 15.67
N THR A 364 13.62 -9.30 15.14
CA THR A 364 14.94 -9.53 15.72
C THR A 364 15.97 -8.54 15.16
N THR A 365 15.96 -8.33 13.85
CA THR A 365 16.98 -7.49 13.17
C THR A 365 16.50 -6.09 12.84
N GLY A 366 15.19 -5.83 12.90
CA GLY A 366 14.59 -4.58 12.41
C GLY A 366 14.56 -4.47 10.88
N ALA A 367 14.96 -5.52 10.16
CA ALA A 367 15.09 -5.47 8.71
C ALA A 367 13.74 -5.40 7.98
N SER A 368 13.66 -4.57 6.94
CA SER A 368 12.44 -4.38 6.17
C SER A 368 12.42 -5.27 4.93
N TYR A 369 11.30 -5.96 4.70
CA TYR A 369 11.14 -6.90 3.59
C TYR A 369 9.67 -7.01 3.16
N ASN A 370 9.44 -7.62 1.99
CA ASN A 370 8.09 -7.95 1.53
C ASN A 370 7.95 -9.36 0.95
N ALA A 371 9.01 -10.18 0.96
CA ALA A 371 8.97 -11.54 0.45
C ALA A 371 9.86 -12.49 1.28
N HIS A 372 9.34 -13.67 1.59
CA HIS A 372 10.11 -14.81 2.09
C HIS A 372 10.67 -15.63 0.92
N GLY A 373 11.94 -16.02 1.03
CA GLY A 373 12.59 -16.95 0.11
C GLY A 373 13.10 -18.21 0.80
N ASN A 374 13.75 -19.07 0.02
CA ASN A 374 14.41 -20.28 0.49
C ASN A 374 15.53 -19.95 1.50
N ASN A 375 15.94 -20.98 2.25
CA ASN A 375 17.06 -20.89 3.20
C ASN A 375 16.88 -19.79 4.26
N GLY A 376 15.63 -19.46 4.62
CA GLY A 376 15.29 -18.43 5.61
C GLY A 376 15.53 -17.00 5.13
N ARG A 377 15.81 -16.79 3.83
CA ARG A 377 16.07 -15.47 3.26
C ARG A 377 14.81 -14.62 3.22
N LYS A 378 15.04 -13.31 3.34
CA LYS A 378 14.01 -12.28 3.18
C LYS A 378 14.47 -11.33 2.09
N PHE A 379 13.54 -10.84 1.30
CA PHE A 379 13.83 -9.98 0.16
C PHE A 379 12.84 -8.82 0.09
N LEU A 380 13.30 -7.73 -0.51
CA LEU A 380 12.45 -6.62 -0.93
C LEU A 380 12.34 -6.67 -2.46
N LEU A 381 11.13 -6.89 -2.97
CA LEU A 381 10.85 -7.06 -4.39
C LEU A 381 9.96 -5.93 -4.89
N PRO A 382 10.20 -5.39 -6.10
CA PRO A 382 9.39 -4.33 -6.67
C PRO A 382 7.95 -4.82 -6.91
N ALA A 383 6.99 -3.90 -6.85
CA ALA A 383 5.68 -4.12 -7.42
C ALA A 383 5.80 -4.42 -8.91
N LEU A 384 4.88 -5.23 -9.42
CA LEU A 384 4.74 -5.50 -10.85
C LEU A 384 3.42 -4.92 -11.33
N TYR A 385 3.44 -4.32 -12.51
CA TYR A 385 2.22 -3.88 -13.16
C TYR A 385 1.32 -5.09 -13.40
N ASP A 386 0.08 -5.04 -12.92
CA ASP A 386 -0.87 -6.11 -13.12
C ASP A 386 -1.77 -5.75 -14.31
N PRO A 387 -1.63 -6.43 -15.46
CA PRO A 387 -2.42 -6.10 -16.64
C PRO A 387 -3.91 -6.40 -16.47
N SER A 388 -4.31 -7.16 -15.45
CA SER A 388 -5.72 -7.43 -15.14
C SER A 388 -6.40 -6.27 -14.42
N THR A 389 -5.66 -5.50 -13.61
CA THR A 389 -6.18 -4.38 -12.80
C THR A 389 -5.73 -3.02 -13.32
N SER A 390 -4.81 -3.01 -14.30
CA SER A 390 -4.17 -1.80 -14.83
C SER A 390 -3.51 -0.93 -13.76
N ALA A 391 -2.91 -1.57 -12.76
CA ALA A 391 -2.27 -0.90 -11.62
C ALA A 391 -1.03 -1.66 -11.14
N CYS A 392 -0.15 -0.97 -10.41
CA CYS A 392 0.99 -1.60 -9.75
C CYS A 392 0.53 -2.46 -8.58
N SER A 393 0.80 -3.76 -8.68
CA SER A 393 0.45 -4.75 -7.67
C SER A 393 1.65 -5.05 -6.77
N THR A 394 1.47 -4.85 -5.47
CA THR A 394 2.44 -5.25 -4.44
C THR A 394 2.12 -6.66 -3.96
N LEU A 395 3.11 -7.35 -3.38
CA LEU A 395 2.92 -8.68 -2.81
C LEU A 395 1.75 -8.69 -1.83
N PHE A 396 0.71 -9.44 -2.20
CA PHE A 396 -0.49 -9.65 -1.40
C PHE A 396 -0.09 -10.25 -0.04
N ARG A 397 -0.44 -9.56 1.04
CA ARG A 397 -0.19 -10.03 2.42
C ARG A 397 -0.93 -11.36 2.67
N PRO A 398 -0.45 -12.22 3.59
CA PRO A 398 -1.19 -13.38 4.07
C PRO A 398 -2.64 -12.98 4.34
N SER A 399 -3.52 -13.74 3.69
CA SER A 399 -4.69 -13.21 3.01
C SER A 399 -5.60 -12.29 3.84
N GLN A 400 -6.02 -11.17 3.23
CA GLN A 400 -7.19 -10.41 3.68
C GLN A 400 -8.38 -11.35 3.99
N ARG A 401 -8.50 -12.42 3.18
CA ARG A 401 -9.41 -13.54 3.40
C ARG A 401 -9.18 -14.30 4.72
N ALA A 402 -7.95 -14.62 5.11
CA ALA A 402 -7.63 -15.31 6.36
C ALA A 402 -7.86 -14.41 7.58
N ILE A 403 -7.58 -13.11 7.49
CA ILE A 403 -7.88 -12.19 8.61
C ILE A 403 -9.38 -12.16 8.89
N VAL A 404 -10.21 -12.06 7.85
CA VAL A 404 -11.68 -12.09 8.01
C VAL A 404 -12.17 -13.49 8.34
N SER A 405 -11.63 -14.54 7.72
CA SER A 405 -12.00 -15.94 8.00
C SER A 405 -11.67 -16.34 9.43
N ASP A 406 -10.52 -15.92 9.96
CA ASP A 406 -10.12 -16.16 11.34
C ASP A 406 -10.98 -15.34 12.31
N PHE A 407 -11.44 -14.14 11.93
CA PHE A 407 -12.40 -13.37 12.71
C PHE A 407 -13.73 -14.13 12.82
N ILE A 408 -14.27 -14.61 11.69
CA ILE A 408 -15.48 -15.43 11.65
C ILE A 408 -15.31 -16.73 12.43
N ALA A 409 -14.18 -17.42 12.31
CA ALA A 409 -13.87 -18.62 13.08
C ALA A 409 -13.79 -18.35 14.59
N SER A 410 -13.35 -17.14 14.98
CA SER A 410 -13.23 -16.73 16.37
C SER A 410 -14.58 -16.56 17.07
N LEU A 411 -15.66 -16.28 16.32
CA LEU A 411 -17.02 -16.17 16.87
C LEU A 411 -17.46 -17.48 17.57
N SER A 412 -17.03 -18.62 17.04
CA SER A 412 -17.42 -19.97 17.51
C SER A 412 -16.39 -20.60 18.47
N SER A 413 -15.35 -19.87 18.88
CA SER A 413 -14.26 -20.42 19.70
C SER A 413 -14.65 -20.61 21.18
N ARG A 414 -14.03 -21.59 21.87
CA ARG A 414 -14.27 -21.84 23.31
C ARG A 414 -13.77 -20.65 24.14
N LYS A 415 -14.46 -20.35 25.25
CA LYS A 415 -14.09 -19.27 26.18
C LYS A 415 -12.64 -19.50 26.66
N PRO A 416 -11.75 -18.50 26.60
CA PRO A 416 -10.39 -18.65 27.11
C PRO A 416 -10.42 -18.97 28.61
N THR A 417 -9.48 -19.81 29.04
CA THR A 417 -9.33 -20.28 30.44
C THR A 417 -8.85 -19.18 31.39
N LYS A 418 -8.36 -18.05 30.85
CA LYS A 418 -8.06 -16.82 31.58
C LYS A 418 -9.08 -15.73 31.22
N ALA A 419 -9.38 -14.84 32.17
CA ALA A 419 -10.22 -13.67 31.96
C ALA A 419 -9.53 -12.66 31.04
N GLN A 420 -9.57 -12.92 29.73
CA GLN A 420 -9.10 -12.01 28.69
C GLN A 420 -10.25 -11.70 27.72
N PRO A 421 -10.33 -10.46 27.21
CA PRO A 421 -11.33 -10.11 26.21
C PRO A 421 -11.03 -10.83 24.89
N SER A 422 -12.04 -11.46 24.32
CA SER A 422 -11.92 -12.25 23.07
C SER A 422 -13.14 -12.07 22.19
N VAL A 423 -12.98 -12.30 20.88
CA VAL A 423 -14.08 -12.22 19.90
C VAL A 423 -15.24 -13.14 20.31
N ALA A 424 -14.97 -14.34 20.83
CA ALA A 424 -16.01 -15.24 21.35
C ALA A 424 -16.73 -14.69 22.60
N THR A 425 -16.03 -13.95 23.46
CA THR A 425 -16.64 -13.38 24.67
C THR A 425 -17.52 -12.19 24.31
N TRP A 426 -17.08 -11.37 23.35
CA TRP A 426 -17.88 -10.31 22.73
C TRP A 426 -19.14 -10.89 22.06
N TRP A 427 -18.98 -11.90 21.19
CA TRP A 427 -20.11 -12.51 20.48
C TRP A 427 -21.17 -13.11 21.41
N LYS A 428 -20.76 -13.70 22.54
CA LYS A 428 -21.70 -14.21 23.55
C LYS A 428 -22.58 -13.15 24.20
N ALA A 429 -22.11 -11.90 24.29
CA ALA A 429 -22.96 -10.80 24.75
C ALA A 429 -24.11 -10.59 23.77
N THR A 430 -23.82 -10.60 22.46
CA THR A 430 -24.81 -10.56 21.38
C THR A 430 -25.74 -11.78 21.40
N GLU A 431 -25.22 -12.99 21.61
CA GLU A 431 -26.04 -14.21 21.74
C GLU A 431 -27.03 -14.13 22.91
N LYS A 432 -26.68 -13.45 24.01
CA LYS A 432 -27.60 -13.21 25.13
C LYS A 432 -28.81 -12.38 24.67
N TYR A 433 -28.62 -11.40 23.80
CA TYR A 433 -29.72 -10.65 23.20
C TYR A 433 -30.51 -11.49 22.20
N TYR A 434 -29.84 -12.28 21.36
CA TYR A 434 -30.50 -13.20 20.42
C TYR A 434 -31.41 -14.24 21.11
N ASN A 435 -30.95 -14.81 22.23
CA ASN A 435 -31.72 -15.81 22.97
C ASN A 435 -32.98 -15.25 23.63
N LEU A 436 -33.14 -13.92 23.71
CA LEU A 436 -34.37 -13.26 24.15
C LEU A 436 -35.45 -13.16 23.05
N VAL A 437 -35.14 -13.54 21.80
CA VAL A 437 -35.96 -13.27 20.58
C VAL A 437 -36.70 -14.50 20.04
N LYS A 438 -36.60 -15.67 20.67
CA LYS A 438 -37.10 -16.94 20.08
C LYS A 438 -38.64 -17.07 20.07
N THR A 439 -39.33 -16.30 19.23
CA THR A 439 -40.76 -16.48 18.88
C THR A 439 -41.09 -16.08 17.43
N LYS A 440 -42.19 -16.67 16.92
CA LYS A 440 -42.60 -16.85 15.51
C LYS A 440 -43.15 -15.60 14.78
N ASN A 441 -42.90 -15.61 13.47
CA ASN A 441 -43.68 -15.08 12.33
C ASN A 441 -43.70 -13.56 12.00
N THR A 442 -43.85 -13.35 10.69
CA THR A 442 -43.41 -12.28 9.78
C THR A 442 -44.47 -11.23 9.44
N SER A 443 -44.05 -10.02 9.02
CA SER A 443 -44.38 -9.38 7.71
C SER A 443 -43.64 -8.02 7.50
N PRO A 444 -43.36 -7.58 6.24
CA PRO A 444 -42.35 -6.55 5.92
C PRO A 444 -42.90 -5.23 5.32
N LEU A 445 -42.05 -4.20 5.17
CA LEU A 445 -42.21 -3.09 4.21
C LEU A 445 -40.85 -2.66 3.57
N LEU A 446 -40.93 -2.10 2.35
CA LEU A 446 -39.93 -1.70 1.31
C LEU A 446 -38.90 -0.59 1.72
N LEU A 447 -37.77 -0.24 1.06
CA LEU A 447 -37.15 -0.49 -0.28
C LEU A 447 -35.65 -0.05 -0.32
N SER A 448 -34.91 -0.67 -1.27
CA SER A 448 -33.69 -0.27 -2.00
C SER A 448 -32.40 0.19 -1.29
N VAL A 449 -31.41 -0.72 -1.24
CA VAL A 449 -30.11 -0.58 -1.93
C VAL A 449 -29.64 -1.98 -2.37
N GLY A 450 -29.00 -2.12 -3.55
CA GLY A 450 -28.12 -3.26 -3.80
C GLY A 450 -28.70 -4.51 -4.48
N ALA A 451 -29.40 -4.38 -5.62
CA ALA A 451 -29.81 -5.56 -6.40
C ALA A 451 -28.65 -6.52 -6.73
N GLN A 452 -27.46 -5.98 -7.04
CA GLN A 452 -26.24 -6.77 -7.30
C GLN A 452 -25.64 -7.39 -6.03
N ILE A 453 -25.66 -6.67 -4.89
CA ILE A 453 -25.17 -7.19 -3.60
C ILE A 453 -26.07 -8.31 -3.08
N VAL A 454 -27.40 -8.13 -3.17
CA VAL A 454 -28.38 -9.16 -2.81
C VAL A 454 -28.26 -10.38 -3.74
N GLN A 455 -27.98 -10.17 -5.03
CA GLN A 455 -27.70 -11.25 -5.98
C GLN A 455 -26.37 -11.97 -5.71
N LEU A 456 -25.34 -11.27 -5.27
CA LEU A 456 -24.09 -11.89 -4.82
C LEU A 456 -24.31 -12.70 -3.54
N ALA A 457 -25.03 -12.13 -2.57
CA ALA A 457 -25.38 -12.78 -1.32
C ALA A 457 -26.25 -14.03 -1.54
N SER A 458 -27.15 -14.05 -2.53
CA SER A 458 -28.01 -15.21 -2.81
C SER A 458 -27.25 -16.44 -3.32
N LYS A 459 -25.99 -16.29 -3.74
CA LYS A 459 -25.10 -17.43 -4.03
C LYS A 459 -24.71 -18.21 -2.77
N GLY A 460 -24.89 -17.63 -1.58
CA GLY A 460 -24.73 -18.31 -0.30
C GLY A 460 -25.82 -19.36 -0.10
N GLY A 461 -25.53 -20.60 -0.49
CA GLY A 461 -26.49 -21.69 -0.57
C GLY A 461 -26.84 -22.40 0.74
N GLN A 462 -26.62 -21.79 1.90
CA GLN A 462 -26.89 -22.43 3.20
C GLN A 462 -28.17 -21.91 3.85
N LYS A 463 -28.97 -22.85 4.37
CA LYS A 463 -30.17 -22.53 5.16
C LYS A 463 -29.73 -22.06 6.56
N ASP A 464 -30.45 -21.09 7.13
CA ASP A 464 -30.20 -20.55 8.47
C ASP A 464 -28.80 -19.91 8.61
N ALA A 465 -28.29 -19.31 7.53
CA ALA A 465 -26.99 -18.64 7.45
C ALA A 465 -27.13 -17.14 7.17
N VAL A 466 -26.13 -16.36 7.60
CA VAL A 466 -25.94 -14.96 7.21
C VAL A 466 -24.94 -14.90 6.08
N ASN A 467 -25.35 -14.34 4.93
CA ASN A 467 -24.50 -14.22 3.76
C ASN A 467 -23.68 -12.93 3.81
N VAL A 468 -22.37 -13.04 4.01
CA VAL A 468 -21.46 -11.88 4.09
C VAL A 468 -20.80 -11.62 2.72
N VAL A 469 -20.98 -10.41 2.21
CA VAL A 469 -20.37 -9.91 0.97
C VAL A 469 -19.30 -8.89 1.35
N LEU A 470 -18.06 -9.12 0.90
CA LEU A 470 -16.92 -8.24 1.18
C LEU A 470 -16.41 -7.69 -0.15
N THR A 471 -16.24 -6.38 -0.24
CA THR A 471 -15.71 -5.73 -1.46
C THR A 471 -14.33 -5.15 -1.20
N SER A 472 -13.41 -5.33 -2.16
CA SER A 472 -12.07 -4.75 -2.13
C SER A 472 -12.11 -3.23 -2.30
N SER A 473 -10.98 -2.57 -2.04
CA SER A 473 -10.93 -1.11 -1.93
C SER A 473 -11.09 -0.38 -3.27
N ASP A 474 -10.93 -1.09 -4.38
CA ASP A 474 -11.14 -0.65 -5.76
C ASP A 474 -12.59 -0.80 -6.25
N VAL A 475 -13.48 -1.37 -5.43
CA VAL A 475 -14.90 -1.53 -5.78
C VAL A 475 -15.71 -0.33 -5.27
N ALA A 476 -16.33 0.40 -6.20
CA ALA A 476 -17.27 1.47 -5.87
C ALA A 476 -18.65 0.89 -5.54
N VAL A 477 -19.22 1.30 -4.40
CA VAL A 477 -20.58 0.95 -3.98
C VAL A 477 -21.35 2.21 -3.61
N GLU A 478 -22.60 2.29 -4.04
CA GLU A 478 -23.46 3.45 -3.79
C GLU A 478 -23.64 3.71 -2.27
N GLY A 479 -23.35 4.95 -1.88
CA GLY A 479 -23.40 5.41 -0.49
C GLY A 479 -22.21 4.97 0.38
N PHE A 480 -21.30 4.14 -0.14
CA PHE A 480 -20.05 3.84 0.53
C PHE A 480 -19.26 5.14 0.74
N CYS A 481 -18.66 5.32 1.91
CA CYS A 481 -17.84 6.49 2.26
C CYS A 481 -18.57 7.83 2.41
N SER A 482 -19.88 7.88 2.16
CA SER A 482 -20.69 9.10 2.29
C SER A 482 -21.78 8.96 3.34
N SER A 483 -22.42 7.79 3.42
CA SER A 483 -23.47 7.52 4.40
C SER A 483 -23.28 6.22 5.17
N LYS A 484 -22.43 5.30 4.68
CA LYS A 484 -22.23 4.00 5.30
C LYS A 484 -20.88 3.37 4.97
N CYS A 485 -20.45 2.46 5.83
CA CYS A 485 -19.25 1.63 5.68
C CYS A 485 -19.59 0.15 5.37
N GLY A 486 -20.87 -0.18 5.49
CA GLY A 486 -21.47 -1.48 5.20
C GLY A 486 -22.98 -1.41 5.44
N THR A 487 -23.69 -2.49 5.14
CA THR A 487 -25.13 -2.60 5.39
C THR A 487 -25.45 -4.03 5.77
N HIS A 488 -26.55 -4.25 6.50
CA HIS A 488 -27.17 -5.55 6.60
C HIS A 488 -28.62 -5.47 6.19
N GLY A 489 -29.25 -6.62 5.95
CA GLY A 489 -30.66 -6.69 5.60
C GLY A 489 -31.09 -8.12 5.29
N SER A 490 -32.26 -8.25 4.68
CA SER A 490 -32.80 -9.55 4.27
C SER A 490 -33.33 -9.54 2.84
N SER A 491 -33.39 -10.73 2.24
CA SER A 491 -34.00 -10.89 0.92
C SER A 491 -35.50 -10.53 0.96
N VAL A 492 -35.91 -9.63 0.08
CA VAL A 492 -37.30 -9.15 -0.04
C VAL A 492 -38.28 -10.31 -0.31
N SER A 493 -37.89 -11.24 -1.19
CA SER A 493 -38.67 -12.42 -1.56
C SER A 493 -37.91 -13.72 -1.26
N ALA A 494 -38.65 -14.79 -0.98
CA ALA A 494 -38.07 -16.10 -0.71
C ALA A 494 -37.41 -16.66 -1.98
N GLN A 495 -36.08 -16.81 -1.97
CA GLN A 495 -35.32 -17.35 -3.10
C GLN A 495 -35.12 -18.86 -2.96
N LYS A 496 -34.96 -19.54 -4.10
CA LYS A 496 -34.77 -20.99 -4.14
C LYS A 496 -33.34 -21.33 -3.73
N ILE A 497 -33.16 -21.69 -2.46
CA ILE A 497 -31.88 -22.12 -1.88
C ILE A 497 -31.95 -23.64 -1.70
N ASN A 498 -31.07 -24.38 -2.34
CA ASN A 498 -31.04 -25.87 -2.34
C ASN A 498 -32.43 -26.51 -2.58
N GLY A 499 -33.20 -25.95 -3.53
CA GLY A 499 -34.51 -26.46 -3.90
C GLY A 499 -35.69 -25.97 -3.05
N LYS A 500 -35.48 -25.29 -1.92
CA LYS A 500 -36.54 -24.75 -1.05
C LYS A 500 -36.55 -23.21 -1.08
N ARG A 501 -37.74 -22.59 -1.13
CA ARG A 501 -37.86 -21.12 -1.06
C ARG A 501 -37.72 -20.64 0.38
N SER A 502 -36.69 -19.86 0.69
CA SER A 502 -36.50 -19.24 2.00
C SER A 502 -35.99 -17.80 1.86
N LYS A 503 -36.32 -16.94 2.84
CA LYS A 503 -35.63 -15.65 3.00
C LYS A 503 -34.25 -15.88 3.61
N PHE A 504 -33.28 -15.04 3.28
CA PHE A 504 -31.94 -15.07 3.87
C PHE A 504 -31.55 -13.67 4.37
N ALA A 505 -30.73 -13.63 5.42
CA ALA A 505 -30.10 -12.41 5.89
C ALA A 505 -28.75 -12.23 5.18
N TYR A 506 -28.34 -10.98 4.96
CA TYR A 506 -27.06 -10.67 4.36
C TYR A 506 -26.40 -9.46 5.03
N ILE A 507 -25.08 -9.41 4.92
CA ILE A 507 -24.24 -8.27 5.30
C ILE A 507 -23.37 -7.92 4.10
N TRP A 508 -23.16 -6.63 3.86
CA TRP A 508 -22.10 -6.14 2.99
C TRP A 508 -21.19 -5.20 3.77
N VAL A 509 -19.87 -5.33 3.57
CA VAL A 509 -18.86 -4.41 4.11
C VAL A 509 -17.86 -4.07 3.02
N GLY A 510 -17.55 -2.79 2.87
CA GLY A 510 -16.55 -2.31 1.90
C GLY A 510 -15.19 -2.07 2.55
N ASN A 511 -14.12 -2.39 1.82
CA ASN A 511 -12.78 -1.97 2.21
C ASN A 511 -12.58 -0.47 1.92
N SER A 512 -12.42 0.33 2.98
CA SER A 512 -12.35 1.78 2.86
C SER A 512 -10.96 2.35 2.58
N GLU A 513 -9.93 1.49 2.53
CA GLU A 513 -8.52 1.89 2.55
C GLU A 513 -8.15 3.00 1.56
N THR A 514 -8.67 2.94 0.34
CA THR A 514 -8.35 3.88 -0.74
C THR A 514 -9.43 4.93 -0.98
N GLN A 515 -10.62 4.77 -0.39
CA GLN A 515 -11.77 5.64 -0.66
C GLN A 515 -12.08 6.59 0.51
N CYS A 516 -12.06 6.09 1.75
CA CYS A 516 -12.42 6.86 2.94
C CYS A 516 -11.93 6.22 4.26
N PRO A 517 -10.63 5.93 4.40
CA PRO A 517 -10.13 5.27 5.60
C PRO A 517 -10.43 6.09 6.87
N GLY A 518 -10.46 7.43 6.77
CA GLY A 518 -10.83 8.32 7.87
C GLY A 518 -12.31 8.29 8.30
N GLN A 519 -13.21 7.63 7.57
CA GLN A 519 -14.58 7.42 8.05
C GLN A 519 -14.81 6.00 8.53
N CYS A 520 -14.36 5.02 7.75
CA CYS A 520 -14.73 3.63 7.94
C CYS A 520 -13.65 2.78 8.61
N ALA A 521 -12.47 3.34 8.87
CA ALA A 521 -11.37 2.67 9.56
C ALA A 521 -10.87 3.43 10.80
N TRP A 522 -11.67 4.36 11.36
CA TRP A 522 -11.36 4.94 12.67
C TRP A 522 -11.36 3.84 13.75
N PRO A 523 -10.38 3.78 14.69
CA PRO A 523 -9.33 4.76 14.99
C PRO A 523 -7.97 4.56 14.28
N PHE A 524 -7.89 3.71 13.25
CA PHE A 524 -6.63 3.39 12.56
C PHE A 524 -6.22 4.37 11.47
N HIS A 525 -7.08 5.35 11.17
CA HIS A 525 -6.79 6.46 10.27
C HIS A 525 -7.30 7.77 10.84
N GLN A 526 -6.68 8.88 10.43
CA GLN A 526 -7.12 10.23 10.79
C GLN A 526 -8.59 10.44 10.39
N PRO A 527 -9.46 10.87 11.33
CA PRO A 527 -10.88 11.06 11.04
C PRO A 527 -11.12 12.27 10.13
N ILE A 528 -12.04 12.12 9.16
CA ILE A 528 -12.39 13.22 8.23
C ILE A 528 -13.13 14.36 8.95
N TYR A 529 -13.86 14.02 10.03
CA TYR A 529 -14.63 14.97 10.83
C TYR A 529 -14.39 14.71 12.33
N GLY A 530 -14.40 15.77 13.14
CA GLY A 530 -14.20 15.68 14.59
C GLY A 530 -12.74 15.84 15.03
N PRO A 531 -12.42 15.48 16.30
CA PRO A 531 -11.08 15.68 16.88
C PRO A 531 -9.99 14.96 16.09
N GLN A 532 -8.95 15.70 15.68
CA GLN A 532 -7.84 15.22 14.83
C GLN A 532 -6.76 14.49 15.64
N ASN A 533 -7.18 13.49 16.41
CA ASN A 533 -6.28 12.71 17.25
C ASN A 533 -5.44 11.75 16.39
N ALA A 534 -4.19 11.52 16.82
CA ALA A 534 -3.27 10.63 16.11
C ALA A 534 -3.88 9.22 15.98
N PRO A 535 -3.78 8.56 14.80
CA PRO A 535 -4.32 7.23 14.62
C PRO A 535 -3.56 6.21 15.45
N VAL A 536 -4.27 5.20 15.92
CA VAL A 536 -3.63 4.06 16.59
C VAL A 536 -3.15 3.03 15.57
N VAL A 537 -2.14 2.24 15.92
CA VAL A 537 -1.58 1.23 15.02
C VAL A 537 -2.57 0.08 14.85
N ALA A 538 -2.90 -0.25 13.60
CA ALA A 538 -3.90 -1.26 13.25
C ALA A 538 -3.43 -2.70 13.62
N PRO A 539 -4.28 -3.54 14.24
CA PRO A 539 -3.89 -4.84 14.81
C PRO A 539 -3.41 -5.87 13.79
N ASN A 540 -3.83 -5.77 12.53
CA ASN A 540 -3.37 -6.64 11.45
C ASN A 540 -2.51 -5.87 10.43
N ASN A 541 -2.01 -4.68 10.80
CA ASN A 541 -1.24 -3.76 9.97
C ASN A 541 -1.96 -3.34 8.67
N ASP A 542 -3.27 -3.57 8.55
CA ASP A 542 -4.06 -3.30 7.36
C ASP A 542 -5.26 -2.44 7.77
N VAL A 543 -5.09 -1.12 7.67
CA VAL A 543 -6.10 -0.12 8.10
C VAL A 543 -7.46 -0.40 7.46
N GLY A 544 -7.47 -0.71 6.17
CA GLY A 544 -8.70 -0.97 5.42
C GLY A 544 -9.44 -2.19 5.95
N LEU A 545 -8.71 -3.29 6.14
CA LEU A 545 -9.27 -4.54 6.60
C LEU A 545 -9.63 -4.54 8.09
N ASP A 546 -8.81 -3.91 8.93
CA ASP A 546 -9.10 -3.71 10.33
C ASP A 546 -10.36 -2.83 10.48
N GLY A 547 -10.53 -1.82 9.62
CA GLY A 547 -11.78 -1.09 9.47
C GLY A 547 -12.95 -1.98 9.02
N MET A 548 -12.76 -2.87 8.04
CA MET A 548 -13.80 -3.83 7.64
C MET A 548 -14.22 -4.74 8.79
N VAL A 549 -13.28 -5.22 9.61
CA VAL A 549 -13.60 -6.06 10.77
C VAL A 549 -14.43 -5.30 11.80
N ILE A 550 -14.12 -4.03 12.08
CA ILE A 550 -14.93 -3.17 12.97
C ILE A 550 -16.37 -3.08 12.46
N ASN A 551 -16.55 -2.74 11.19
CA ASN A 551 -17.87 -2.57 10.58
C ASN A 551 -18.63 -3.91 10.51
N LEU A 552 -17.94 -4.99 10.17
CA LEU A 552 -18.51 -6.34 10.14
C LEU A 552 -18.99 -6.77 11.53
N ALA A 553 -18.22 -6.48 12.58
CA ALA A 553 -18.61 -6.79 13.95
C ALA A 553 -19.93 -6.09 14.34
N GLY A 554 -20.05 -4.78 14.06
CA GLY A 554 -21.28 -4.03 14.33
C GLY A 554 -22.48 -4.54 13.51
N LEU A 555 -22.27 -4.81 12.22
CA LEU A 555 -23.32 -5.31 11.32
C LEU A 555 -23.74 -6.75 11.66
N LEU A 556 -22.83 -7.60 12.12
CA LEU A 556 -23.16 -8.94 12.61
C LEU A 556 -24.03 -8.87 13.87
N ALA A 557 -23.74 -7.94 14.78
CA ALA A 557 -24.57 -7.73 15.95
C ALA A 557 -25.99 -7.28 15.56
N GLY A 558 -26.11 -6.28 14.69
CA GLY A 558 -27.40 -5.80 14.17
C GLY A 558 -28.18 -6.91 13.45
N THR A 559 -27.53 -7.63 12.54
CA THR A 559 -28.13 -8.77 11.82
C THR A 559 -28.58 -9.88 12.76
N ALA A 560 -27.83 -10.17 13.82
CA ALA A 560 -28.22 -11.20 14.77
C ALA A 560 -29.45 -10.77 15.60
N THR A 561 -29.54 -9.50 15.99
CA THR A 561 -30.64 -9.00 16.84
C THR A 561 -31.88 -8.57 16.07
N ASN A 562 -31.73 -8.19 14.80
CA ASN A 562 -32.80 -7.67 13.94
C ASN A 562 -32.65 -8.08 12.45
N PRO A 563 -32.58 -9.39 12.12
CA PRO A 563 -32.28 -9.84 10.75
C PRO A 563 -33.36 -9.49 9.71
N PHE A 564 -34.61 -9.31 10.13
CA PHE A 564 -35.77 -9.10 9.26
C PHE A 564 -36.60 -7.87 9.66
N GLU A 565 -35.96 -6.89 10.32
CA GLU A 565 -36.57 -5.61 10.71
C GLU A 565 -37.80 -5.77 11.65
N ASN A 566 -37.84 -6.88 12.39
CA ASN A 566 -38.87 -7.23 13.37
C ASN A 566 -38.30 -7.73 14.71
N GLY A 567 -37.00 -7.50 14.94
CA GLY A 567 -36.27 -7.83 16.16
C GLY A 567 -36.08 -6.64 17.10
N TYR A 568 -34.99 -6.62 17.87
CA TYR A 568 -34.72 -5.56 18.84
C TYR A 568 -34.02 -4.35 18.20
N PHE A 569 -34.67 -3.20 18.27
CA PHE A 569 -34.12 -1.89 17.94
C PHE A 569 -34.81 -0.81 18.77
N GLN A 570 -34.18 0.35 18.90
CA GLN A 570 -34.76 1.55 19.52
C GLN A 570 -35.09 2.59 18.43
N GLY A 571 -36.19 3.32 18.56
CA GLY A 571 -36.58 4.34 17.59
C GLY A 571 -37.57 3.83 16.52
N PRO A 572 -37.85 4.64 15.49
CA PRO A 572 -38.79 4.28 14.42
C PRO A 572 -38.21 3.18 13.52
N LYS A 573 -39.08 2.39 12.86
CA LYS A 573 -38.66 1.31 11.94
C LYS A 573 -37.85 1.81 10.76
N GLU A 574 -38.05 3.06 10.41
CA GLU A 574 -37.39 3.76 9.32
C GLU A 574 -35.97 4.24 9.70
N ALA A 575 -35.65 4.29 11.00
CA ALA A 575 -34.33 4.61 11.53
C ALA A 575 -34.05 3.85 12.85
N PRO A 576 -33.94 2.51 12.80
CA PRO A 576 -33.75 1.68 13.98
C PRO A 576 -32.33 1.83 14.54
N LEU A 577 -32.22 2.14 15.82
CA LEU A 577 -30.98 2.11 16.59
C LEU A 577 -30.77 0.69 17.14
N GLU A 578 -29.88 -0.07 16.52
CA GLU A 578 -29.63 -1.48 16.83
C GLU A 578 -28.46 -1.67 17.82
N ALA A 579 -28.28 -2.89 18.34
CA ALA A 579 -27.44 -3.19 19.50
C ALA A 579 -26.02 -2.59 19.46
N ALA A 580 -25.30 -2.69 18.33
CA ALA A 580 -23.97 -2.11 18.19
C ALA A 580 -24.00 -0.62 17.77
N SER A 581 -25.06 -0.20 17.08
CA SER A 581 -25.26 1.19 16.62
C SER A 581 -25.65 2.13 17.76
N ALA A 582 -26.14 1.59 18.88
CA ALA A 582 -26.53 2.34 20.08
C ALA A 582 -25.33 2.95 20.84
N CYS A 583 -24.12 2.42 20.64
CA CYS A 583 -22.90 2.86 21.31
C CYS A 583 -21.80 3.22 20.28
N PRO A 584 -22.03 4.17 19.37
CA PRO A 584 -21.08 4.47 18.31
C PRO A 584 -19.79 5.05 18.89
N GLY A 585 -18.64 4.50 18.48
CA GLY A 585 -17.32 4.98 18.90
C GLY A 585 -16.89 4.54 20.31
N VAL A 586 -17.66 3.69 20.99
CA VAL A 586 -17.29 3.12 22.30
C VAL A 586 -16.61 1.76 22.10
N TYR A 587 -15.29 1.75 22.24
CA TYR A 587 -14.46 0.55 21.97
C TYR A 587 -13.73 0.01 23.20
N ALA A 588 -13.59 0.81 24.24
CA ALA A 588 -13.03 0.39 25.51
C ALA A 588 -13.54 1.27 26.64
N LYS A 589 -13.21 0.89 27.88
CA LYS A 589 -13.54 1.68 29.06
C LYS A 589 -12.97 3.09 28.92
N GLY A 590 -13.77 4.10 29.29
CA GLY A 590 -13.35 5.50 29.22
C GLY A 590 -13.39 6.13 27.82
N ALA A 591 -13.91 5.44 26.80
CA ALA A 591 -14.08 6.02 25.48
C ALA A 591 -14.99 7.27 25.49
N TYR A 592 -14.62 8.26 24.69
CA TYR A 592 -15.37 9.51 24.44
C TYR A 592 -15.10 9.98 23.00
N PRO A 593 -15.84 10.98 22.46
CA PRO A 593 -15.62 11.43 21.08
C PRO A 593 -14.16 11.79 20.80
N GLY A 594 -13.52 11.06 19.87
CA GLY A 594 -12.11 11.21 19.51
C GLY A 594 -11.14 10.31 20.28
N TYR A 595 -11.58 9.61 21.33
CA TYR A 595 -10.74 8.68 22.11
C TYR A 595 -11.40 7.30 22.23
N ALA A 596 -10.71 6.28 21.73
CA ALA A 596 -11.23 4.92 21.65
C ALA A 596 -11.31 4.18 23.00
N GLY A 597 -10.82 4.79 24.09
CA GLY A 597 -10.76 4.19 25.42
C GLY A 597 -9.43 3.49 25.72
N ASP A 598 -9.37 2.82 26.88
CA ASP A 598 -8.19 2.09 27.35
C ASP A 598 -7.98 0.78 26.57
N LEU A 599 -7.29 0.87 25.42
CA LEU A 599 -7.01 -0.26 24.53
C LEU A 599 -5.82 -1.11 25.01
N LEU A 600 -5.83 -2.39 24.65
CA LEU A 600 -4.64 -3.25 24.77
C LEU A 600 -3.64 -2.88 23.69
N VAL A 601 -2.35 -2.87 24.03
CA VAL A 601 -1.25 -2.61 23.08
C VAL A 601 -0.36 -3.84 22.96
N ASP A 602 -0.07 -4.25 21.73
CA ASP A 602 0.92 -5.27 21.44
C ASP A 602 2.32 -4.71 21.70
N SER A 603 3.05 -5.30 22.64
CA SER A 603 4.40 -4.86 23.01
C SER A 603 5.43 -4.98 21.89
N THR A 604 5.17 -5.82 20.89
CA THR A 604 6.08 -6.11 19.77
C THR A 604 5.77 -5.23 18.57
N THR A 605 4.49 -5.06 18.24
CA THR A 605 4.07 -4.34 17.02
C THR A 605 3.56 -2.92 17.29
N GLY A 606 3.32 -2.56 18.56
CA GLY A 606 2.65 -1.32 18.95
C GLY A 606 1.15 -1.31 18.63
N ALA A 607 0.61 -2.41 18.10
CA ALA A 607 -0.76 -2.45 17.59
C ALA A 607 -1.81 -2.40 18.70
N SER A 608 -2.84 -1.59 18.50
CA SER A 608 -3.92 -1.39 19.47
C SER A 608 -5.11 -2.30 19.16
N TYR A 609 -5.62 -2.99 20.18
CA TYR A 609 -6.67 -3.99 20.05
C TYR A 609 -7.53 -4.08 21.30
N ASN A 610 -8.72 -4.68 21.20
CA ASN A 610 -9.59 -4.94 22.35
C ASN A 610 -10.13 -6.37 22.40
N ALA A 611 -9.85 -7.20 21.40
CA ALA A 611 -10.27 -8.60 21.37
C ALA A 611 -9.18 -9.53 20.82
N HIS A 612 -8.93 -10.64 21.51
CA HIS A 612 -8.14 -11.75 20.98
C HIS A 612 -8.98 -12.65 20.06
N GLY A 613 -8.39 -13.07 18.95
CA GLY A 613 -8.94 -14.05 18.02
C GLY A 613 -8.17 -15.37 18.01
N VAL A 614 -8.61 -16.29 17.16
CA VAL A 614 -7.90 -17.54 16.86
C VAL A 614 -6.58 -17.28 16.14
N ASN A 615 -5.69 -18.27 16.11
CA ASN A 615 -4.40 -18.20 15.42
C ASN A 615 -3.51 -17.02 15.89
N GLY A 616 -3.66 -16.58 17.14
CA GLY A 616 -2.89 -15.46 17.70
C GLY A 616 -3.28 -14.09 17.17
N ARG A 617 -4.36 -13.97 16.38
CA ARG A 617 -4.80 -12.69 15.83
C ARG A 617 -5.38 -11.76 16.88
N LYS A 618 -5.28 -10.48 16.58
CA LYS A 618 -5.82 -9.39 17.41
C LYS A 618 -6.83 -8.62 16.58
N TYR A 619 -7.91 -8.21 17.24
CA TYR A 619 -9.04 -7.57 16.60
C TYR A 619 -9.52 -6.38 17.41
N PHE A 620 -10.26 -5.54 16.70
CA PHE A 620 -10.90 -4.36 17.24
C PHE A 620 -12.39 -4.45 16.93
N THR A 621 -13.23 -4.52 17.97
CA THR A 621 -14.67 -4.67 17.84
C THR A 621 -15.39 -3.60 18.66
N THR A 622 -16.60 -3.20 18.27
CA THR A 622 -17.46 -2.35 19.12
C THR A 622 -17.81 -3.09 20.42
N VAL A 623 -17.91 -2.38 21.56
CA VAL A 623 -18.22 -2.99 22.87
C VAL A 623 -19.72 -3.16 23.09
#